data_AF-A0A1J3JSC9-F1
#
_entry.id   AF-A0A1J3JSC9-F1
#
_cell.length_a   1.000
_cell.length_b   1.000
_cell.length_c   1.000
_cell.angle_alpha   90.00
_cell.angle_beta   90.00
_cell.angle_gamma   90.00
#
_symmetry.space_group_name_H-M   'P 1'
#
loop_
_entity.id
_entity.type
_entity.pdbx_description
1 polymer ?
#
loop_
_entity_poly.entity_id
_entity_poly.type
_entity_poly.pdbx_seq_one_letter_code
_entity_poly.pdbx_strand_id
1 'polypeptide(L)'
;LKRDLELFSHGDQTIIGDRGINLSGGQKQRVQLARALYQDADVYLLDDPFSAVDAHTGSELFKEYILTALADKTVIFVTHQVEFLPATDLILVLRDGHIIQSGKYEELLQAGTDFLSLVSAHHEAIEAMDIPSHSSEDSDSNQVLDQSLPHNPKSNASSSNIEILAKEVQEGPSGSNQKAIKEKKKAKRMRKKQLVQEEERVRGRVNMKVYWSYMAAAYKGMLIPLIIIAQSLFQFLQIASNWWMAWANPQTEGDQAKVSSAVLLIVFIALALGSSVFIFVRAVLVATFGLAAAQKLFLNMLRSVFRAPMSFFDSTPAGRLLNRVSIDQSVVDLDIPFRLGGFASTTIQLIGIVGVMTNVTWQVFLLIIPTGIACLWMQKYYMASSRELVRIVSIQKSPIIHLFGESIAGAA
;
A
#
# COMPACT_ATOMS: atom_id res chain seq x y z
N LEU A 1 -20.88 16.10 15.55
CA LEU A 1 -19.46 15.71 15.30
C LEU A 1 -18.53 15.73 16.52
N LYS A 2 -18.75 16.55 17.56
CA LYS A 2 -17.81 16.62 18.71
C LYS A 2 -17.56 15.26 19.40
N ARG A 3 -18.63 14.48 19.63
CA ARG A 3 -18.52 13.10 20.15
C ARG A 3 -17.68 12.18 19.25
N ASP A 4 -17.83 12.28 17.93
CA ASP A 4 -17.05 11.48 16.98
C ASP A 4 -15.56 11.84 17.01
N LEU A 5 -15.25 13.14 17.08
CA LEU A 5 -13.87 13.63 17.14
C LEU A 5 -13.16 13.21 18.43
N GLU A 6 -13.86 13.17 19.56
CA GLU A 6 -13.30 12.71 20.84
C GLU A 6 -12.92 11.22 20.83
N LEU A 7 -13.56 10.41 19.98
CA LEU A 7 -13.24 9.00 19.79
C LEU A 7 -11.98 8.80 18.95
N PHE A 8 -11.58 9.78 18.15
CA PHE A 8 -10.40 9.67 17.30
C PHE A 8 -9.11 9.79 18.11
N SER A 9 -8.10 9.00 17.70
CA SER A 9 -6.83 8.91 18.44
C SER A 9 -6.07 10.24 18.54
N HIS A 10 -6.27 11.15 17.58
CA HIS A 10 -5.67 12.48 17.53
C HIS A 10 -6.73 13.60 17.33
N GLY A 11 -8.00 13.33 17.66
CA GLY A 11 -9.08 14.28 17.39
C GLY A 11 -9.15 14.62 15.90
N ASP A 12 -9.28 15.91 15.61
CA ASP A 12 -9.35 16.48 14.25
C ASP A 12 -8.07 16.25 13.41
N GLN A 13 -6.90 16.06 14.04
CA GLN A 13 -5.64 15.80 13.33
C GLN A 13 -5.46 14.32 12.95
N THR A 14 -6.48 13.49 13.15
CA THR A 14 -6.40 12.07 12.82
C THR A 14 -6.45 11.89 11.31
N ILE A 15 -5.38 11.34 10.73
CA ILE A 15 -5.39 10.98 9.30
C ILE A 15 -6.44 9.89 9.09
N ILE A 16 -7.48 10.25 8.36
CA ILE A 16 -8.49 9.34 7.86
C ILE A 16 -7.88 8.60 6.66
N GLY A 17 -7.89 7.27 6.71
CA GLY A 17 -7.35 6.43 5.64
C GLY A 17 -8.19 6.50 4.35
N ASP A 18 -7.69 5.85 3.31
CA ASP A 18 -8.31 5.80 1.98
C ASP A 18 -9.80 5.41 2.08
N ARG A 19 -10.66 6.14 1.37
CA ARG A 19 -12.15 6.02 1.40
C ARG A 19 -12.77 6.03 2.80
N GLY A 20 -12.10 6.63 3.77
CA GLY A 20 -12.58 6.70 5.15
C GLY A 20 -12.58 5.36 5.86
N ILE A 21 -11.70 4.40 5.53
CA ILE A 21 -11.71 3.05 6.13
C ILE A 21 -11.72 3.04 7.68
N ASN A 22 -11.23 4.10 8.30
CA ASN A 22 -11.18 4.28 9.76
C ASN A 22 -12.51 4.74 10.38
N LEU A 23 -13.52 5.05 9.56
CA LEU A 23 -14.81 5.62 9.98
C LEU A 23 -15.94 4.59 9.82
N SER A 24 -16.86 4.56 10.78
CA SER A 24 -18.13 3.82 10.61
C SER A 24 -18.99 4.44 9.51
N GLY A 25 -19.98 3.70 9.00
CA GLY A 25 -20.91 4.20 7.97
C GLY A 25 -21.56 5.53 8.37
N GLY A 26 -22.17 5.58 9.55
CA GLY A 26 -22.77 6.82 10.08
C GLY A 26 -21.76 7.95 10.32
N GLN A 27 -20.51 7.64 10.70
CA GLN A 27 -19.46 8.67 10.80
C GLN A 27 -19.09 9.25 9.43
N LYS A 28 -18.95 8.42 8.40
CA LYS A 28 -18.69 8.88 7.02
C LYS A 28 -19.80 9.82 6.56
N GLN A 29 -21.05 9.42 6.77
CA GLN A 29 -22.22 10.20 6.36
C GLN A 29 -22.29 11.54 7.08
N ARG A 30 -22.07 11.57 8.41
CA ARG A 30 -22.00 12.82 9.18
C ARG A 30 -20.87 13.75 8.71
N VAL A 31 -19.70 13.22 8.37
CA VAL A 31 -18.59 14.01 7.83
C VAL A 31 -18.93 14.56 6.44
N GLN A 32 -19.59 13.77 5.59
CA GLN A 32 -20.04 14.22 4.26
C GLN A 32 -21.10 15.33 4.35
N LEU A 33 -22.09 15.18 5.24
CA LEU A 33 -23.09 16.22 5.51
C LEU A 33 -22.45 17.49 6.05
N ALA A 34 -21.55 17.39 7.03
CA ALA A 34 -20.85 18.55 7.53
C ALA A 34 -19.99 19.25 6.46
N ARG A 35 -19.35 18.48 5.56
CA ARG A 35 -18.62 19.04 4.41
C ARG A 35 -19.55 19.81 3.47
N ALA A 36 -20.74 19.29 3.20
CA ALA A 36 -21.73 19.97 2.37
C ALA A 36 -22.18 21.27 3.04
N LEU A 37 -22.60 21.24 4.31
CA LEU A 37 -23.04 22.43 5.04
C LEU A 37 -21.94 23.50 5.14
N TYR A 38 -20.69 23.08 5.36
CA TYR A 38 -19.55 24.00 5.46
C TYR A 38 -19.24 24.71 4.13
N GLN A 39 -19.66 24.15 2.99
CA GLN A 39 -19.46 24.77 1.67
C GLN A 39 -20.36 26.00 1.45
N ASP A 40 -21.46 26.13 2.21
CA ASP A 40 -22.45 27.22 2.11
C ASP A 40 -22.95 27.49 0.68
N ALA A 41 -23.49 26.45 0.03
CA ALA A 41 -24.09 26.56 -1.29
C ALA A 41 -25.52 27.14 -1.24
N ASP A 42 -26.09 27.53 -2.40
CA ASP A 42 -27.49 27.95 -2.51
C ASP A 42 -28.46 26.75 -2.63
N VAL A 43 -27.97 25.65 -3.25
CA VAL A 43 -28.73 24.43 -3.51
C VAL A 43 -27.98 23.22 -2.93
N TYR A 44 -28.69 22.40 -2.18
CA TYR A 44 -28.19 21.16 -1.59
C TYR A 44 -28.89 19.96 -2.20
N LEU A 45 -28.11 19.02 -2.74
CA LEU A 45 -28.59 17.74 -3.26
C LEU A 45 -28.11 16.64 -2.32
N LEU A 46 -29.03 15.98 -1.63
CA LEU A 46 -28.73 14.96 -0.62
C LEU A 46 -29.29 13.61 -1.04
N ASP A 47 -28.41 12.67 -1.40
CA ASP A 47 -28.81 11.31 -1.77
C ASP A 47 -28.79 10.40 -0.54
N ASP A 48 -29.98 10.03 -0.07
CA ASP A 48 -30.24 9.20 1.12
C ASP A 48 -29.36 9.53 2.35
N PRO A 49 -29.46 10.76 2.90
CA PRO A 49 -28.50 11.32 3.85
C PRO A 49 -28.51 10.70 5.26
N PHE A 50 -29.49 9.84 5.60
CA PHE A 50 -29.64 9.27 6.94
C PHE A 50 -29.62 7.73 6.98
N SER A 51 -29.33 7.07 5.86
CA SER A 51 -29.39 5.61 5.73
C SER A 51 -28.44 4.80 6.62
N ALA A 52 -27.26 5.34 6.96
CA ALA A 52 -26.27 4.65 7.79
C ALA A 52 -26.26 5.16 9.25
N VAL A 53 -27.30 5.90 9.64
CA VAL A 53 -27.47 6.49 10.98
C VAL A 53 -28.67 5.82 11.66
N ASP A 54 -28.58 5.59 12.97
CA ASP A 54 -29.71 5.08 13.77
C ASP A 54 -30.88 6.08 13.77
N ALA A 55 -32.12 5.60 13.91
CA ALA A 55 -33.33 6.42 13.80
C ALA A 55 -33.36 7.62 14.76
N HIS A 56 -32.84 7.45 15.99
CA HIS A 56 -32.78 8.53 16.97
C HIS A 56 -31.83 9.64 16.54
N THR A 57 -30.59 9.28 16.21
CA THR A 57 -29.59 10.23 15.71
C THR A 57 -30.01 10.82 14.35
N GLY A 58 -30.68 10.05 13.50
CA GLY A 58 -31.22 10.49 12.22
C GLY A 58 -32.29 11.58 12.39
N SER A 59 -33.21 11.40 13.33
CA SER A 59 -34.25 12.38 13.66
C SER A 59 -33.68 13.68 14.23
N GLU A 60 -32.71 13.58 15.14
CA GLU A 60 -32.01 14.75 15.69
C GLU A 60 -31.26 15.50 14.57
N LEU A 61 -30.55 14.77 13.72
CA LEU A 61 -29.81 15.34 12.60
C LEU A 61 -30.75 15.98 11.57
N PHE A 62 -31.88 15.36 11.24
CA PHE A 62 -32.88 15.95 10.33
C PHE A 62 -33.36 17.31 10.84
N LYS A 63 -33.67 17.41 12.14
CA LYS A 63 -34.18 18.63 12.76
C LYS A 63 -33.11 19.73 12.84
N GLU A 64 -31.91 19.41 13.30
CA GLU A 64 -30.83 20.40 13.42
C GLU A 64 -30.25 20.80 12.05
N TYR A 65 -30.08 19.84 11.14
CA TYR A 65 -29.41 20.05 9.87
C TYR A 65 -30.35 20.58 8.80
N ILE A 66 -31.44 19.87 8.48
CA ILE A 66 -32.35 20.24 7.38
C ILE A 66 -33.27 21.37 7.83
N LEU A 67 -33.99 21.19 8.94
CA LEU A 67 -35.02 22.15 9.34
C LEU A 67 -34.47 23.43 9.96
N THR A 68 -33.25 23.41 10.53
CA THR A 68 -32.68 24.58 11.21
C THR A 68 -31.52 25.18 10.42
N ALA A 69 -30.44 24.42 10.17
CA ALA A 69 -29.24 24.98 9.54
C ALA A 69 -29.43 25.31 8.05
N LEU A 70 -30.31 24.58 7.35
CA LEU A 70 -30.61 24.79 5.93
C LEU A 70 -31.99 25.43 5.68
N ALA A 71 -32.62 26.02 6.71
CA ALA A 71 -33.98 26.57 6.62
C ALA A 71 -34.15 27.60 5.49
N ASP A 72 -33.12 28.41 5.24
CA ASP A 72 -33.14 29.49 4.23
C ASP A 72 -32.56 29.05 2.86
N LYS A 73 -32.26 27.76 2.67
CA LYS A 73 -31.59 27.21 1.48
C LYS A 73 -32.51 26.26 0.72
N THR A 74 -32.26 26.08 -0.59
CA THR A 74 -33.01 25.08 -1.37
C THR A 74 -32.41 23.69 -1.12
N VAL A 75 -33.19 22.79 -0.53
CA VAL A 75 -32.75 21.42 -0.24
C VAL A 75 -33.60 20.42 -1.03
N ILE A 76 -32.94 19.60 -1.84
CA ILE A 76 -33.54 18.45 -2.50
C ILE A 76 -32.87 17.22 -1.90
N PHE A 77 -33.66 16.36 -1.27
CA PHE A 77 -33.15 15.10 -0.75
C PHE A 77 -33.97 13.91 -1.24
N VAL A 78 -33.28 12.81 -1.45
CA VAL A 78 -33.87 11.51 -1.78
C VAL A 78 -33.84 10.68 -0.51
N THR A 79 -34.95 10.02 -0.16
CA THR A 79 -34.97 9.10 0.99
C THR A 79 -35.95 7.96 0.78
N HIS A 80 -35.63 6.81 1.38
CA HIS A 80 -36.56 5.71 1.55
C HIS A 80 -37.29 5.75 2.90
N GLN A 81 -36.89 6.63 3.82
CA GLN A 81 -37.47 6.74 5.16
C GLN A 81 -38.69 7.67 5.13
N VAL A 82 -39.87 7.11 5.35
CA VAL A 82 -41.15 7.83 5.22
C VAL A 82 -41.35 8.83 6.38
N GLU A 83 -40.67 8.61 7.50
CA GLU A 83 -40.76 9.41 8.74
C GLU A 83 -40.45 10.90 8.55
N PHE A 84 -39.61 11.25 7.58
CA PHE A 84 -39.19 12.64 7.33
C PHE A 84 -40.10 13.39 6.36
N LEU A 85 -40.93 12.68 5.60
CA LEU A 85 -41.77 13.26 4.54
C LEU A 85 -42.81 14.27 5.05
N PRO A 86 -43.45 14.12 6.21
CA PRO A 86 -44.43 15.10 6.70
C PRO A 86 -43.87 16.52 6.89
N ALA A 87 -42.57 16.66 7.11
CA ALA A 87 -41.91 17.94 7.34
C ALA A 87 -41.45 18.63 6.04
N THR A 88 -41.76 18.08 4.87
CA THR A 88 -41.33 18.59 3.56
C THR A 88 -42.40 19.43 2.88
N ASP A 89 -41.97 20.44 2.12
CA ASP A 89 -42.89 21.33 1.40
C ASP A 89 -43.48 20.72 0.13
N LEU A 90 -42.69 19.87 -0.56
CA LEU A 90 -43.05 19.22 -1.81
C LEU A 90 -42.41 17.83 -1.90
N ILE A 91 -43.23 16.82 -2.19
CA ILE A 91 -42.79 15.43 -2.36
C ILE A 91 -42.99 15.02 -3.82
N LEU A 92 -41.99 14.37 -4.40
CA LEU A 92 -42.03 13.80 -5.74
C LEU A 92 -41.89 12.28 -5.67
N VAL A 93 -42.90 11.55 -6.16
CA VAL A 93 -42.90 10.09 -6.18
C VAL A 93 -42.44 9.60 -7.54
N LEU A 94 -41.29 8.93 -7.58
CA LEU A 94 -40.68 8.38 -8.79
C LEU A 94 -40.97 6.87 -8.91
N ARG A 95 -41.37 6.40 -10.09
CA ARG A 95 -41.44 4.97 -10.44
C ARG A 95 -41.07 4.80 -11.91
N ASP A 96 -40.26 3.77 -12.21
CA ASP A 96 -39.79 3.44 -13.56
C ASP A 96 -39.19 4.65 -14.32
N GLY A 97 -38.46 5.51 -13.61
CA GLY A 97 -37.82 6.71 -14.18
C GLY A 97 -38.77 7.88 -14.47
N HIS A 98 -40.04 7.79 -14.08
CA HIS A 98 -41.05 8.84 -14.29
C HIS A 98 -41.62 9.34 -12.95
N ILE A 99 -41.97 10.62 -12.88
CA ILE A 99 -42.67 11.20 -11.72
C ILE A 99 -44.15 10.87 -11.87
N ILE A 100 -44.69 10.05 -10.97
CA ILE A 100 -46.11 9.65 -10.99
C ILE A 100 -46.96 10.63 -10.16
N GLN A 101 -46.43 11.11 -9.04
CA GLN A 101 -47.15 12.02 -8.16
C GLN A 101 -46.24 13.14 -7.65
N SER A 102 -46.85 14.31 -7.41
CA SER A 102 -46.20 15.51 -6.90
C SER A 102 -47.20 16.27 -6.04
N GLY A 103 -46.82 16.66 -4.82
CA GLY A 103 -47.70 17.40 -3.92
C GLY A 103 -47.21 17.43 -2.49
N LYS A 104 -48.03 17.97 -1.60
CA LYS A 104 -47.78 17.93 -0.14
C LYS A 104 -48.10 16.55 0.43
N TYR A 105 -47.55 16.25 1.61
CA TYR A 105 -47.76 14.96 2.28
C TYR A 105 -49.24 14.59 2.43
N GLU A 106 -50.07 15.52 2.91
CA GLU A 106 -51.51 15.30 3.10
C GLU A 106 -52.28 15.08 1.79
N GLU A 107 -51.83 15.73 0.70
CA GLU A 107 -52.46 15.61 -0.62
C GLU A 107 -52.15 14.25 -1.26
N LEU A 108 -50.95 13.72 -1.02
CA LEU A 108 -50.51 12.43 -1.55
C LEU A 108 -51.06 11.22 -0.77
N LEU A 109 -51.49 11.44 0.48
CA LEU A 109 -52.05 10.42 1.37
C LEU A 109 -53.51 10.01 1.06
N GLN A 110 -54.06 10.46 -0.07
CA GLN A 110 -55.42 10.10 -0.47
C GLN A 110 -55.55 8.62 -0.86
N ALA A 111 -56.71 8.04 -0.57
CA ALA A 111 -56.98 6.62 -0.81
C ALA A 111 -56.78 6.23 -2.29
N GLY A 112 -55.98 5.18 -2.55
CA GLY A 112 -55.71 4.63 -3.88
C GLY A 112 -54.45 5.16 -4.57
N THR A 113 -53.62 5.97 -3.90
CA THR A 113 -52.35 6.43 -4.45
C THR A 113 -51.23 5.40 -4.27
N ASP A 114 -50.27 5.39 -5.20
CA ASP A 114 -49.06 4.58 -5.07
C ASP A 114 -48.26 4.96 -3.81
N PHE A 115 -48.30 6.24 -3.41
CA PHE A 115 -47.69 6.73 -2.19
C PHE A 115 -48.24 6.05 -0.93
N LEU A 116 -49.57 5.90 -0.83
CA LEU A 116 -50.20 5.23 0.32
C LEU A 116 -49.70 3.79 0.48
N SER A 117 -49.50 3.06 -0.62
CA SER A 117 -48.98 1.69 -0.56
C SER A 117 -47.53 1.61 -0.07
N LEU A 118 -46.70 2.61 -0.39
CA LEU A 118 -45.34 2.73 0.14
C LEU A 118 -45.34 3.04 1.64
N VAL A 119 -46.21 3.96 2.07
CA VAL A 119 -46.37 4.35 3.47
C VAL A 119 -46.87 3.17 4.30
N SER A 120 -47.90 2.45 3.83
CA SER A 120 -48.44 1.27 4.53
C SER A 120 -47.43 0.13 4.62
N ALA A 121 -46.69 -0.16 3.54
CA ALA A 121 -45.66 -1.20 3.54
C ALA A 121 -44.51 -0.86 4.51
N HIS A 122 -44.16 0.42 4.64
CA HIS A 122 -43.15 0.86 5.60
C HIS A 122 -43.63 0.70 7.04
N HIS A 123 -44.88 1.05 7.34
CA HIS A 123 -45.45 0.91 8.68
C HIS A 123 -45.56 -0.57 9.09
N GLU A 124 -45.99 -1.43 8.17
CA GLU A 124 -46.03 -2.88 8.38
C GLU A 124 -44.62 -3.46 8.61
N ALA A 125 -43.60 -2.96 7.90
CA ALA A 125 -42.22 -3.40 8.10
C ALA A 125 -41.64 -2.97 9.46
N ILE A 126 -41.99 -1.77 9.95
CA ILE A 126 -41.58 -1.30 11.29
C ILE A 126 -42.28 -2.14 12.37
N GLU A 127 -43.58 -2.36 12.24
CA GLU A 127 -44.37 -3.18 13.18
C GLU A 127 -43.90 -4.65 13.20
N ALA A 128 -43.42 -5.20 12.08
CA ALA A 128 -42.87 -6.54 12.02
C ALA A 128 -41.45 -6.68 12.64
N MET A 129 -40.69 -5.57 12.76
CA MET A 129 -39.39 -5.55 13.43
C MET A 129 -39.51 -5.37 14.95
N ASP A 130 -40.57 -4.70 15.43
CA ASP A 130 -40.92 -4.63 16.85
C ASP A 130 -41.63 -5.92 17.29
N ILE A 131 -40.87 -6.84 17.89
CA ILE A 131 -41.42 -8.04 18.54
C ILE A 131 -42.46 -7.61 19.59
N PRO A 132 -43.69 -8.16 19.59
CA PRO A 132 -44.68 -7.80 20.58
C PRO A 132 -44.27 -8.34 21.96
N SER A 133 -43.88 -7.44 22.86
CA SER A 133 -43.91 -7.71 24.28
C SER A 133 -45.38 -7.90 24.68
N HIS A 134 -45.85 -9.15 24.65
CA HIS A 134 -47.16 -9.53 25.18
C HIS A 134 -47.20 -9.20 26.68
N SER A 135 -47.83 -8.08 27.01
CA SER A 135 -48.47 -7.87 28.30
C SER A 135 -49.91 -8.36 28.19
N SER A 136 -50.20 -9.49 28.81
CA SER A 136 -51.57 -9.85 29.18
C SER A 136 -51.54 -10.45 30.59
N GLU A 137 -52.02 -9.66 31.54
CA GLU A 137 -52.52 -10.11 32.84
C GLU A 137 -53.66 -11.11 32.60
N ASP A 138 -53.62 -12.30 33.23
CA ASP A 138 -54.57 -12.65 34.28
C ASP A 138 -54.47 -14.11 34.78
N SER A 139 -54.53 -14.22 36.11
CA SER A 139 -55.18 -15.26 36.93
C SER A 139 -54.52 -16.64 37.23
N ASP A 140 -54.22 -16.78 38.54
CA ASP A 140 -54.34 -17.94 39.43
C ASP A 140 -53.64 -19.29 39.11
N SER A 141 -52.65 -19.66 39.94
CA SER A 141 -52.85 -20.60 41.07
C SER A 141 -51.54 -21.06 41.74
N ASN A 142 -51.63 -21.27 43.05
CA ASN A 142 -50.61 -21.68 44.02
C ASN A 142 -49.68 -22.83 43.61
N GLN A 143 -48.40 -22.77 44.03
CA GLN A 143 -47.77 -23.80 44.89
C GLN A 143 -46.36 -23.43 45.43
N VAL A 144 -46.32 -23.16 46.74
CA VAL A 144 -45.44 -23.72 47.80
C VAL A 144 -43.90 -23.82 47.59
N LEU A 145 -43.19 -23.05 48.44
CA LEU A 145 -41.98 -23.34 49.26
C LEU A 145 -40.90 -24.31 48.73
N ASP A 146 -39.61 -23.90 48.74
CA ASP A 146 -38.77 -24.06 49.94
C ASP A 146 -37.40 -23.33 49.87
N GLN A 147 -36.98 -22.81 51.04
CA GLN A 147 -35.62 -22.66 51.63
C GLN A 147 -34.38 -22.47 50.72
N SER A 148 -33.38 -21.62 50.99
CA SER A 148 -32.92 -20.97 52.23
C SER A 148 -31.77 -20.00 51.90
N LEU A 149 -31.70 -18.88 52.64
CA LEU A 149 -30.53 -17.99 52.78
C LEU A 149 -29.57 -18.60 53.85
N PRO A 150 -28.29 -18.17 53.91
CA PRO A 150 -28.00 -17.08 54.85
C PRO A 150 -27.06 -15.98 54.33
N HIS A 151 -27.50 -14.75 54.59
CA HIS A 151 -26.80 -13.58 55.15
C HIS A 151 -25.37 -13.19 54.67
N ASN A 152 -25.15 -12.06 53.96
CA ASN A 152 -25.13 -10.62 54.38
C ASN A 152 -23.79 -10.19 55.06
N PRO A 153 -23.39 -8.90 55.15
CA PRO A 153 -23.63 -7.69 54.34
C PRO A 153 -22.30 -7.05 53.85
N LYS A 154 -22.36 -6.04 52.96
CA LYS A 154 -21.90 -4.66 53.25
C LYS A 154 -21.71 -3.81 51.98
N SER A 155 -22.43 -2.70 52.00
CA SER A 155 -22.18 -1.43 51.34
C SER A 155 -20.72 -0.96 51.42
N ASN A 156 -20.18 -0.41 50.33
CA ASN A 156 -19.88 1.03 50.24
C ASN A 156 -19.18 1.40 48.93
N ALA A 157 -19.53 2.60 48.50
CA ALA A 157 -18.98 3.36 47.40
C ALA A 157 -17.50 3.73 47.59
N SER A 158 -16.89 4.12 46.47
CA SER A 158 -15.79 5.08 46.32
C SER A 158 -14.49 4.83 47.10
N SER A 159 -13.41 4.49 46.38
CA SER A 159 -12.12 5.21 46.38
C SER A 159 -10.99 4.33 45.85
N SER A 160 -10.49 4.63 44.66
CA SER A 160 -9.10 4.29 44.27
C SER A 160 -8.62 5.18 43.13
N ASN A 161 -8.75 6.50 43.31
CA ASN A 161 -8.01 7.49 42.53
C ASN A 161 -7.16 8.34 43.49
N ILE A 162 -6.23 7.69 44.20
CA ILE A 162 -5.16 8.39 44.93
C ILE A 162 -3.88 7.56 44.80
N GLU A 163 -3.15 7.74 43.69
CA GLU A 163 -1.69 7.61 43.71
C GLU A 163 -1.01 8.27 42.50
N ILE A 164 -1.44 9.46 42.07
CA ILE A 164 -0.65 10.29 41.13
C ILE A 164 -0.84 11.77 41.47
N LEU A 165 -0.49 12.18 42.69
CA LEU A 165 -0.45 13.59 43.09
C LEU A 165 0.46 13.78 44.32
N ALA A 166 1.73 13.42 44.15
CA ALA A 166 2.78 13.78 45.10
C ALA A 166 4.15 13.79 44.41
N LYS A 167 4.35 14.71 43.46
CA LYS A 167 5.71 15.16 43.08
C LYS A 167 5.72 16.51 42.36
N GLU A 168 5.10 17.50 42.97
CA GLU A 168 5.41 18.91 42.73
C GLU A 168 5.83 19.52 44.06
N VAL A 169 7.12 19.46 44.37
CA VAL A 169 7.93 20.52 45.03
C VAL A 169 9.37 19.99 45.00
N GLN A 170 10.14 20.39 43.99
CA GLN A 170 11.56 20.73 44.07
C GLN A 170 12.01 21.13 42.65
N GLU A 171 11.90 22.42 42.37
CA GLU A 171 12.54 23.02 41.21
C GLU A 171 14.05 23.08 41.46
N GLY A 172 14.78 22.33 40.63
CA GLY A 172 16.22 22.50 40.40
C GLY A 172 16.47 22.57 38.89
N PRO A 173 17.43 23.37 38.41
CA PRO A 173 17.56 23.71 37.00
C PRO A 173 18.21 22.58 36.22
N SER A 174 17.42 21.60 35.75
CA SER A 174 17.92 20.58 34.82
C SER A 174 16.83 20.04 33.87
N GLY A 175 15.89 20.91 33.47
CA GLY A 175 14.62 20.55 32.82
C GLY A 175 14.60 20.43 31.29
N SER A 176 15.68 20.73 30.56
CA SER A 176 15.64 20.75 29.08
C SER A 176 15.68 19.35 28.46
N ASN A 177 16.52 18.44 28.98
CA ASN A 177 16.72 17.12 28.38
C ASN A 177 15.58 16.13 28.69
N GLN A 178 14.93 16.22 29.85
CA GLN A 178 13.83 15.33 30.21
C GLN A 178 12.51 15.70 29.51
N LYS A 179 12.25 16.99 29.25
CA LYS A 179 11.10 17.43 28.43
C LYS A 179 11.24 16.94 26.98
N ALA A 180 12.42 17.07 26.37
CA ALA A 180 12.68 16.59 25.02
C ALA A 180 12.54 15.06 24.87
N ILE A 181 12.92 14.28 25.90
CA ILE A 181 12.75 12.82 25.89
C ILE A 181 11.28 12.42 26.08
N LYS A 182 10.53 13.13 26.94
CA LYS A 182 9.07 12.91 27.12
C LYS A 182 8.29 13.28 25.85
N GLU A 183 8.63 14.39 25.19
CA GLU A 183 8.04 14.79 23.91
C GLU A 183 8.37 13.80 22.80
N LYS A 184 9.62 13.35 22.67
CA LYS A 184 9.99 12.29 21.72
C LYS A 184 9.25 10.98 21.98
N LYS A 185 9.06 10.58 23.25
CA LYS A 185 8.27 9.40 23.60
C LYS A 185 6.78 9.60 23.31
N LYS A 186 6.21 10.78 23.56
CA LYS A 186 4.81 11.12 23.28
C LYS A 186 4.54 11.17 21.76
N ALA A 187 5.42 11.79 20.98
CA ALA A 187 5.39 11.82 19.52
C ALA A 187 5.54 10.41 18.92
N LYS A 188 6.42 9.57 19.48
CA LYS A 188 6.56 8.17 19.05
C LYS A 188 5.33 7.31 19.40
N ARG A 189 4.63 7.63 20.49
CA ARG A 189 3.38 6.98 20.91
C ARG A 189 2.19 7.46 20.08
N MET A 190 2.18 8.73 19.67
CA MET A 190 1.22 9.33 18.72
C MET A 190 1.37 8.69 17.33
N ARG A 191 2.59 8.60 16.78
CA ARG A 191 2.86 7.86 15.52
C ARG A 191 2.41 6.40 15.55
N LYS A 192 2.46 5.73 16.72
CA LYS A 192 1.98 4.34 16.89
C LYS A 192 0.46 4.21 16.92
N LYS A 193 -0.29 5.28 17.22
CA LYS A 193 -1.76 5.29 17.24
C LYS A 193 -2.38 5.66 15.88
N GLN A 194 -1.55 6.07 14.92
CA GLN A 194 -1.96 6.38 13.57
C GLN A 194 -2.06 5.07 12.77
N LEU A 195 -3.25 4.79 12.23
CA LEU A 195 -3.54 3.52 11.55
C LEU A 195 -2.70 3.37 10.28
N VAL A 196 -2.57 4.45 9.50
CA VAL A 196 -1.70 4.48 8.33
C VAL A 196 -0.24 4.63 8.78
N GLN A 197 0.54 3.56 8.65
CA GLN A 197 1.98 3.62 8.91
C GLN A 197 2.71 4.26 7.71
N GLU A 198 3.49 5.32 7.99
CA GLU A 198 4.54 5.80 7.09
C GLU A 198 5.56 4.67 6.89
N GLU A 199 5.98 4.46 5.64
CA GLU A 199 6.84 3.33 5.27
C GLU A 199 8.15 3.32 6.09
N GLU A 200 8.39 2.24 6.85
CA GLU A 200 9.61 2.10 7.65
C GLU A 200 10.84 2.01 6.74
N ARG A 201 11.62 3.09 6.77
CA ARG A 201 12.86 3.26 6.02
C ARG A 201 13.97 2.39 6.61
N VAL A 202 14.34 1.30 5.93
CA VAL A 202 15.61 0.63 6.19
C VAL A 202 16.76 1.50 5.65
N ARG A 203 17.41 2.25 6.54
CA ARG A 203 18.63 3.01 6.22
C ARG A 203 19.82 2.05 6.15
N GLY A 204 20.59 2.08 5.06
CA GLY A 204 21.84 1.33 4.93
C GLY A 204 22.07 0.65 3.58
N ARG A 205 23.15 -0.15 3.51
CA ARG A 205 23.49 -1.02 2.38
C ARG A 205 22.49 -2.17 2.30
N VAL A 206 22.14 -2.60 1.08
CA VAL A 206 21.35 -3.82 0.87
C VAL A 206 22.15 -4.99 1.43
N ASN A 207 21.51 -5.81 2.26
CA ASN A 207 22.18 -6.96 2.86
C ASN A 207 22.48 -8.00 1.78
N MET A 208 23.67 -8.59 1.80
CA MET A 208 24.08 -9.61 0.81
C MET A 208 23.14 -10.83 0.81
N LYS A 209 22.47 -11.07 1.95
CA LYS A 209 21.40 -12.06 2.08
C LYS A 209 20.27 -11.87 1.06
N VAL A 210 19.95 -10.63 0.67
CA VAL A 210 18.89 -10.34 -0.31
C VAL A 210 19.30 -10.83 -1.68
N TYR A 211 20.53 -10.53 -2.11
CA TYR A 211 21.07 -11.02 -3.39
C TYR A 211 21.09 -12.55 -3.41
N TRP A 212 21.53 -13.19 -2.33
CA TRP A 212 21.54 -14.65 -2.24
C TRP A 212 20.13 -15.24 -2.27
N SER A 213 19.16 -14.61 -1.61
CA SER A 213 17.77 -15.06 -1.63
C SER A 213 17.13 -14.95 -3.02
N TYR A 214 17.45 -13.90 -3.77
CA TYR A 214 17.02 -13.73 -5.16
C TYR A 214 17.67 -14.79 -6.07
N MET A 215 18.98 -14.98 -5.91
CA MET A 215 19.75 -16.00 -6.64
C MET A 215 19.24 -17.43 -6.37
N ALA A 216 18.87 -17.74 -5.13
CA ALA A 216 18.32 -19.04 -4.75
C ALA A 216 16.82 -19.21 -5.10
N ALA A 217 16.14 -18.14 -5.52
CA ALA A 217 14.71 -18.19 -5.83
C ALA A 217 14.44 -19.15 -7.01
N ALA A 218 15.16 -19.00 -8.12
CA ALA A 218 15.02 -19.86 -9.29
C ALA A 218 15.77 -21.19 -9.12
N TYR A 219 15.09 -22.32 -9.31
CA TYR A 219 15.66 -23.69 -9.34
C TYR A 219 16.72 -23.99 -8.25
N LYS A 220 16.51 -23.49 -7.02
CA LYS A 220 17.44 -23.63 -5.89
C LYS A 220 18.88 -23.15 -6.19
N GLY A 221 19.05 -22.24 -7.16
CA GLY A 221 20.33 -21.65 -7.54
C GLY A 221 21.14 -22.42 -8.60
N MET A 222 20.63 -23.55 -9.13
CA MET A 222 21.38 -24.40 -10.08
C MET A 222 21.69 -23.72 -11.42
N LEU A 223 20.85 -22.78 -11.86
CA LEU A 223 21.05 -22.07 -13.14
C LEU A 223 22.22 -21.07 -13.10
N ILE A 224 22.57 -20.56 -11.94
CA ILE A 224 23.59 -19.52 -11.78
C ILE A 224 25.01 -20.02 -12.11
N PRO A 225 25.50 -21.14 -11.55
CA PRO A 225 26.80 -21.66 -11.94
C PRO A 225 26.84 -22.01 -13.43
N LEU A 226 25.74 -22.50 -14.02
CA LEU A 226 25.63 -22.76 -15.45
C LEU A 226 25.79 -21.47 -16.29
N ILE A 227 25.16 -20.37 -15.87
CA ILE A 227 25.32 -19.04 -16.50
C ILE A 227 26.78 -18.56 -16.40
N ILE A 228 27.41 -18.71 -15.24
CA ILE A 228 28.81 -18.30 -15.02
C ILE A 228 29.76 -19.13 -15.89
N ILE A 229 29.53 -20.44 -16.00
CA ILE A 229 30.32 -21.33 -16.85
C ILE A 229 30.18 -20.95 -18.32
N ALA A 230 28.94 -20.76 -18.80
CA ALA A 230 28.68 -20.35 -20.19
C ALA A 230 29.34 -19.00 -20.50
N GLN A 231 29.29 -18.03 -19.58
CA GLN A 231 29.95 -16.73 -19.73
C GLN A 231 31.47 -16.83 -19.71
N SER A 232 32.03 -17.66 -18.83
CA SER A 232 33.49 -17.85 -18.74
C SER A 232 34.03 -18.53 -19.99
N LEU A 233 33.29 -19.51 -20.53
CA LEU A 233 33.67 -20.20 -21.75
C LEU A 233 33.56 -19.29 -22.99
N PHE A 234 32.52 -18.45 -23.06
CA PHE A 234 32.43 -17.38 -24.06
C PHE A 234 33.66 -16.45 -24.01
N GLN A 235 34.01 -15.96 -22.82
CA GLN A 235 35.15 -15.07 -22.65
C GLN A 235 36.48 -15.75 -23.01
N PHE A 236 36.63 -17.02 -22.66
CA PHE A 236 37.81 -17.81 -23.00
C PHE A 236 37.96 -17.97 -24.52
N LEU A 237 36.89 -18.33 -25.24
CA LEU A 237 36.93 -18.45 -26.70
C LEU A 237 37.23 -17.11 -27.38
N GLN A 238 36.70 -16.00 -26.86
CA GLN A 238 36.98 -14.66 -27.37
C GLN A 238 38.45 -14.27 -27.18
N ILE A 239 39.01 -14.52 -26.00
CA ILE A 239 40.43 -14.31 -25.74
C ILE A 239 41.30 -15.20 -26.62
N ALA A 240 40.95 -16.48 -26.77
CA ALA A 240 41.65 -17.42 -27.62
C ALA A 240 41.62 -16.99 -29.09
N SER A 241 40.48 -16.50 -29.58
CA SER A 241 40.34 -15.95 -30.93
C SER A 241 41.24 -14.73 -31.14
N ASN A 242 41.22 -13.77 -30.22
CA ASN A 242 42.07 -12.58 -30.29
C ASN A 242 43.56 -12.93 -30.22
N TRP A 243 43.94 -13.88 -29.36
CA TRP A 243 45.32 -14.33 -29.24
C TRP A 243 45.79 -15.08 -30.49
N TRP A 244 44.94 -15.95 -31.06
CA TRP A 244 45.20 -16.64 -32.32
C TRP A 244 45.44 -15.65 -33.47
N MET A 245 44.57 -14.64 -33.59
CA MET A 245 44.73 -13.57 -34.59
C MET A 245 46.04 -12.80 -34.41
N ALA A 246 46.40 -12.47 -33.17
CA ALA A 246 47.65 -11.76 -32.87
C ALA A 246 48.90 -12.59 -33.16
N TRP A 247 48.84 -13.91 -32.92
CA TRP A 247 49.96 -14.82 -33.14
C TRP A 247 50.16 -15.23 -34.61
N ALA A 248 49.07 -15.44 -35.34
CA ALA A 248 49.12 -15.95 -36.72
C ALA A 248 49.36 -14.85 -37.77
N ASN A 249 49.04 -13.59 -37.47
CA ASN A 249 49.21 -12.47 -38.40
C ASN A 249 50.59 -11.79 -38.20
N PRO A 250 51.40 -11.60 -39.25
CA PRO A 250 52.67 -10.87 -39.15
C PRO A 250 52.40 -9.41 -38.74
N GLN A 251 53.04 -8.96 -37.66
CA GLN A 251 52.79 -7.64 -37.06
C GLN A 251 53.69 -6.53 -37.61
N THR A 252 54.70 -6.88 -38.42
CA THR A 252 55.74 -5.97 -38.93
C THR A 252 56.04 -6.24 -40.41
N GLU A 253 56.31 -5.18 -41.19
CA GLU A 253 56.73 -5.29 -42.60
C GLU A 253 58.04 -6.11 -42.69
N GLY A 254 57.95 -7.33 -43.22
CA GLY A 254 59.08 -8.25 -43.41
C GLY A 254 58.97 -9.60 -42.70
N ASP A 255 57.94 -9.83 -41.88
CA ASP A 255 57.75 -11.11 -41.17
C ASP A 255 56.94 -12.11 -42.03
N GLN A 256 57.38 -13.38 -42.09
CA GLN A 256 56.70 -14.40 -42.90
C GLN A 256 55.42 -14.86 -42.21
N ALA A 257 54.32 -14.98 -42.96
CA ALA A 257 53.08 -15.55 -42.45
C ALA A 257 53.35 -16.98 -41.96
N LYS A 258 53.31 -17.19 -40.63
CA LYS A 258 53.55 -18.50 -40.00
C LYS A 258 52.55 -19.57 -40.43
N VAL A 259 51.39 -19.15 -40.93
CA VAL A 259 50.28 -20.01 -41.32
C VAL A 259 49.66 -19.49 -42.61
N SER A 260 49.19 -20.40 -43.47
CA SER A 260 48.43 -20.05 -44.67
C SER A 260 47.18 -19.25 -44.32
N SER A 261 46.89 -18.19 -45.10
CA SER A 261 45.74 -17.30 -44.89
C SER A 261 44.40 -18.04 -44.81
N ALA A 262 44.27 -19.17 -45.51
CA ALA A 262 43.08 -20.01 -45.46
C ALA A 262 42.88 -20.67 -44.09
N VAL A 263 43.95 -21.21 -43.49
CA VAL A 263 43.88 -21.88 -42.18
C VAL A 263 43.62 -20.86 -41.06
N LEU A 264 44.20 -19.67 -41.16
CA LEU A 264 43.95 -18.57 -40.23
C LEU A 264 42.45 -18.21 -40.18
N LEU A 265 41.84 -18.01 -41.35
CA LEU A 265 40.42 -17.66 -41.47
C LEU A 265 39.50 -18.79 -40.99
N ILE A 266 39.81 -20.05 -41.32
CA ILE A 266 38.99 -21.20 -40.90
C ILE A 266 38.97 -21.32 -39.37
N VAL A 267 40.12 -21.22 -38.71
CA VAL A 267 40.20 -21.32 -37.23
C VAL A 267 39.50 -20.13 -36.57
N PHE A 268 39.65 -18.92 -37.13
CA PHE A 268 38.96 -17.73 -36.64
C PHE A 268 37.43 -17.87 -36.73
N ILE A 269 36.91 -18.31 -37.88
CA ILE A 269 35.47 -18.55 -38.09
C ILE A 269 34.95 -19.63 -37.12
N ALA A 270 35.70 -20.72 -36.94
CA ALA A 270 35.32 -21.79 -36.01
C ALA A 270 35.22 -21.30 -34.56
N LEU A 271 36.21 -20.52 -34.09
CA LEU A 271 36.18 -19.92 -32.75
C LEU A 271 35.07 -18.88 -32.59
N ALA A 272 34.82 -18.07 -33.63
CA ALA A 272 33.74 -17.09 -33.64
C ALA A 272 32.36 -17.78 -33.54
N LEU A 273 32.11 -18.81 -34.34
CA LEU A 273 30.88 -19.61 -34.29
C LEU A 273 30.71 -20.28 -32.92
N GLY A 274 31.77 -20.89 -32.38
CA GLY A 274 31.75 -21.47 -31.03
C GLY A 274 31.38 -20.45 -29.96
N SER A 275 31.97 -19.25 -30.01
CA SER A 275 31.65 -18.17 -29.06
C SER A 275 30.20 -17.68 -29.21
N SER A 276 29.68 -17.61 -30.45
CA SER A 276 28.29 -17.21 -30.75
C SER A 276 27.27 -18.18 -30.11
N VAL A 277 27.56 -19.48 -30.10
CA VAL A 277 26.72 -20.48 -29.43
C VAL A 277 26.68 -20.23 -27.92
N PHE A 278 27.83 -19.95 -27.28
CA PHE A 278 27.86 -19.73 -25.83
C PHE A 278 27.15 -18.44 -25.39
N ILE A 279 27.24 -17.36 -26.18
CA ILE A 279 26.47 -16.13 -25.87
C ILE A 279 24.97 -16.37 -26.04
N PHE A 280 24.55 -17.16 -27.02
CA PHE A 280 23.15 -17.55 -27.19
C PHE A 280 22.66 -18.40 -26.01
N VAL A 281 23.40 -19.45 -25.63
CA VAL A 281 23.08 -20.30 -24.46
C VAL A 281 22.96 -19.45 -23.20
N ARG A 282 23.91 -18.54 -22.96
CA ARG A 282 23.86 -17.62 -21.81
C ARG A 282 22.61 -16.73 -21.85
N ALA A 283 22.26 -16.16 -23.01
CA ALA A 283 21.08 -15.31 -23.13
C ALA A 283 19.79 -16.05 -22.76
N VAL A 284 19.63 -17.29 -23.24
CA VAL A 284 18.49 -18.16 -22.89
C VAL A 284 18.50 -18.49 -21.39
N LEU A 285 19.66 -18.81 -20.81
CA LEU A 285 19.76 -19.13 -19.39
C LEU A 285 19.44 -17.93 -18.47
N VAL A 286 19.89 -16.73 -18.83
CA VAL A 286 19.57 -15.50 -18.07
C VAL A 286 18.08 -15.17 -18.16
N ALA A 287 17.47 -15.29 -19.35
CA ALA A 287 16.05 -15.05 -19.54
C ALA A 287 15.17 -16.06 -18.77
N THR A 288 15.51 -17.35 -18.82
CA THR A 288 14.79 -18.40 -18.08
C THR A 288 14.95 -18.25 -16.56
N PHE A 289 16.15 -17.89 -16.09
CA PHE A 289 16.37 -17.55 -14.67
C PHE A 289 15.51 -16.36 -14.25
N GLY A 290 15.51 -15.28 -15.03
CA GLY A 290 14.74 -14.07 -14.75
C GLY A 290 13.25 -14.35 -14.60
N LEU A 291 12.67 -15.04 -15.59
CA LEU A 291 11.25 -15.40 -15.58
C LEU A 291 10.88 -16.30 -14.41
N ALA A 292 11.69 -17.33 -14.12
CA ALA A 292 11.43 -18.24 -13.01
C ALA A 292 11.55 -17.55 -11.63
N ALA A 293 12.52 -16.65 -11.45
CA ALA A 293 12.69 -15.88 -10.23
C ALA A 293 11.53 -14.91 -10.02
N ALA A 294 11.18 -14.15 -11.06
CA ALA A 294 10.04 -13.23 -11.12
C ALA A 294 8.73 -13.90 -10.72
N GLN A 295 8.37 -14.99 -11.39
CA GLN A 295 7.12 -15.71 -11.15
C GLN A 295 7.04 -16.27 -9.73
N LYS A 296 8.15 -16.79 -9.19
CA LYS A 296 8.17 -17.31 -7.82
C LYS A 296 8.01 -16.20 -6.79
N LEU A 297 8.69 -15.07 -6.97
CA LEU A 297 8.54 -13.91 -6.08
C LEU A 297 7.12 -13.35 -6.12
N PHE A 298 6.53 -13.25 -7.31
CA PHE A 298 5.16 -12.79 -7.49
C PHE A 298 4.15 -13.70 -6.77
N LEU A 299 4.22 -15.02 -6.98
CA LEU A 299 3.31 -15.98 -6.34
C LEU A 299 3.46 -15.99 -4.82
N ASN A 300 4.68 -15.86 -4.30
CA ASN A 300 4.93 -15.78 -2.87
C ASN A 300 4.39 -14.48 -2.26
N MET A 301 4.59 -13.35 -2.94
CA MET A 301 4.01 -12.07 -2.56
C MET A 301 2.49 -12.18 -2.54
N LEU A 302 1.88 -12.66 -3.62
CA LEU A 302 0.42 -12.79 -3.76
C LEU A 302 -0.17 -13.66 -2.65
N ARG A 303 0.40 -14.85 -2.40
CA ARG A 303 -0.03 -15.73 -1.30
C ARG A 303 0.12 -15.08 0.07
N SER A 304 1.16 -14.28 0.28
CA SER A 304 1.39 -13.60 1.56
C SER A 304 0.40 -12.46 1.77
N VAL A 305 0.08 -11.70 0.72
CA VAL A 305 -0.92 -10.63 0.76
C VAL A 305 -2.30 -11.20 1.04
N PHE A 306 -2.73 -12.25 0.33
CA PHE A 306 -4.04 -12.87 0.57
C PHE A 306 -4.18 -13.54 1.94
N ARG A 307 -3.08 -13.92 2.58
CA ARG A 307 -3.07 -14.50 3.94
C ARG A 307 -2.85 -13.45 5.03
N ALA A 308 -2.67 -12.18 4.67
CA ALA A 308 -2.46 -11.12 5.64
C ALA A 308 -3.78 -10.83 6.39
N PRO A 309 -3.72 -10.51 7.69
CA PRO A 309 -4.90 -10.13 8.46
C PRO A 309 -5.45 -8.78 7.99
N MET A 310 -6.73 -8.50 8.25
CA MET A 310 -7.38 -7.24 7.82
C MET A 310 -6.69 -5.98 8.35
N SER A 311 -6.09 -6.05 9.55
CA SER A 311 -5.29 -4.96 10.11
C SER A 311 -4.10 -4.53 9.24
N PHE A 312 -3.57 -5.42 8.39
CA PHE A 312 -2.53 -5.06 7.42
C PHE A 312 -3.09 -4.16 6.31
N PHE A 313 -4.31 -4.43 5.84
CA PHE A 313 -4.96 -3.64 4.80
C PHE A 313 -5.44 -2.29 5.33
N ASP A 314 -5.90 -2.22 6.58
CA ASP A 314 -6.29 -0.95 7.21
C ASP A 314 -5.09 -0.02 7.43
N SER A 315 -3.90 -0.59 7.63
CA SER A 315 -2.66 0.17 7.87
C SER A 315 -1.85 0.46 6.61
N THR A 316 -2.12 -0.24 5.51
CA THR A 316 -1.34 -0.15 4.27
C THR A 316 -2.21 0.45 3.15
N PRO A 317 -1.89 1.64 2.64
CA PRO A 317 -2.64 2.26 1.54
C PRO A 317 -2.70 1.37 0.29
N ALA A 318 -3.84 1.34 -0.38
CA ALA A 318 -4.05 0.53 -1.59
C ALA A 318 -3.03 0.85 -2.69
N GLY A 319 -2.68 2.14 -2.86
CA GLY A 319 -1.65 2.58 -3.81
C GLY A 319 -0.28 1.96 -3.57
N ARG A 320 0.09 1.65 -2.30
CA ARG A 320 1.37 1.01 -1.97
C ARG A 320 1.40 -0.44 -2.42
N LEU A 321 0.31 -1.18 -2.19
CA LEU A 321 0.16 -2.56 -2.67
C LEU A 321 0.19 -2.60 -4.20
N LEU A 322 -0.55 -1.69 -4.84
CA LEU A 322 -0.57 -1.57 -6.29
C LEU A 322 0.82 -1.27 -6.86
N ASN A 323 1.57 -0.34 -6.25
CA ASN A 323 2.92 -0.01 -6.70
C ASN A 323 3.88 -1.21 -6.60
N ARG A 324 3.77 -2.02 -5.54
CA ARG A 324 4.58 -3.24 -5.36
C ARG A 324 4.22 -4.32 -6.39
N VAL A 325 2.93 -4.51 -6.65
CA VAL A 325 2.43 -5.52 -7.60
C VAL A 325 2.71 -5.12 -9.05
N SER A 326 2.78 -3.82 -9.37
CA SER A 326 2.98 -3.32 -10.73
C SER A 326 4.43 -2.90 -11.00
N ILE A 327 4.90 -1.81 -10.39
CA ILE A 327 6.18 -1.18 -10.71
C ILE A 327 7.34 -2.04 -10.20
N ASP A 328 7.31 -2.43 -8.93
CA ASP A 328 8.42 -3.20 -8.36
C ASP A 328 8.53 -4.58 -9.02
N GLN A 329 7.40 -5.23 -9.30
CA GLN A 329 7.37 -6.49 -10.05
C GLN A 329 7.91 -6.30 -11.47
N SER A 330 7.51 -5.25 -12.20
CA SER A 330 8.02 -4.99 -13.55
C SER A 330 9.54 -4.84 -13.59
N VAL A 331 10.14 -4.19 -12.57
CA VAL A 331 11.59 -4.08 -12.44
C VAL A 331 12.23 -5.45 -12.19
N VAL A 332 11.62 -6.30 -11.35
CA VAL A 332 12.09 -7.67 -11.12
C VAL A 332 12.03 -8.52 -12.39
N ASP A 333 11.00 -8.29 -13.22
CA ASP A 333 10.75 -9.06 -14.45
C ASP A 333 11.69 -8.65 -15.59
N LEU A 334 11.85 -7.33 -15.82
CA LEU A 334 12.48 -6.80 -17.03
C LEU A 334 13.88 -6.24 -16.80
N ASP A 335 14.21 -5.73 -15.62
CA ASP A 335 15.45 -5.01 -15.38
C ASP A 335 16.51 -5.87 -14.66
N ILE A 336 16.14 -6.47 -13.52
CA ILE A 336 17.10 -7.14 -12.63
C ILE A 336 17.87 -8.28 -13.32
N PRO A 337 17.24 -9.20 -14.08
CA PRO A 337 17.96 -10.33 -14.68
C PRO A 337 19.03 -9.88 -15.68
N PHE A 338 18.69 -8.90 -16.52
CA PHE A 338 19.63 -8.37 -17.53
C PHE A 338 20.74 -7.54 -16.89
N ARG A 339 20.44 -6.73 -15.86
CA ARG A 339 21.46 -5.95 -15.14
C ARG A 339 22.42 -6.84 -14.36
N LEU A 340 21.90 -7.87 -13.69
CA LEU A 340 22.72 -8.85 -12.95
C LEU A 340 23.61 -9.65 -13.91
N GLY A 341 23.03 -10.14 -15.02
CA GLY A 341 23.77 -10.84 -16.06
C GLY A 341 24.84 -9.96 -16.72
N GLY A 342 24.51 -8.70 -17.01
CA GLY A 342 25.45 -7.72 -17.55
C GLY A 342 26.60 -7.43 -16.59
N PHE A 343 26.32 -7.24 -15.30
CA PHE A 343 27.35 -7.05 -14.27
C PHE A 343 28.29 -8.26 -14.13
N ALA A 344 27.75 -9.47 -14.13
CA ALA A 344 28.57 -10.68 -14.11
C ALA A 344 29.44 -10.79 -15.37
N SER A 345 28.86 -10.48 -16.55
CA SER A 345 29.57 -10.49 -17.83
C SER A 345 30.74 -9.51 -17.85
N THR A 346 30.52 -8.26 -17.48
CA THR A 346 31.58 -7.24 -17.47
C THR A 346 32.66 -7.52 -16.44
N THR A 347 32.31 -8.10 -15.29
CA THR A 347 33.28 -8.50 -14.27
C THR A 347 34.19 -9.63 -14.77
N ILE A 348 33.61 -10.67 -15.37
CA ILE A 348 34.37 -11.78 -15.96
C ILE A 348 35.25 -11.29 -17.12
N GLN A 349 34.71 -10.40 -17.97
CA GLN A 349 35.47 -9.79 -19.06
C GLN A 349 36.65 -8.96 -18.55
N LEU A 350 36.45 -8.14 -17.51
CA LEU A 350 37.50 -7.34 -16.89
C LEU A 350 38.61 -8.24 -16.34
N ILE A 351 38.26 -9.28 -15.59
CA ILE A 351 39.22 -10.25 -15.06
C ILE A 351 39.98 -10.94 -16.21
N GLY A 352 39.28 -11.32 -17.28
CA GLY A 352 39.90 -11.92 -18.47
C GLY A 352 40.90 -10.99 -19.15
N ILE A 353 40.55 -9.72 -19.37
CA ILE A 353 41.45 -8.72 -19.98
C ILE A 353 42.68 -8.50 -19.09
N VAL A 354 42.48 -8.32 -17.79
CA VAL A 354 43.58 -8.13 -16.83
C VAL A 354 44.52 -9.35 -16.82
N GLY A 355 43.97 -10.56 -16.88
CA GLY A 355 44.74 -11.80 -16.96
C GLY A 355 45.64 -11.87 -18.20
N VAL A 356 45.09 -11.56 -19.38
CA VAL A 356 45.86 -11.53 -20.64
C VAL A 356 46.93 -10.45 -20.60
N MET A 357 46.58 -9.23 -20.17
CA MET A 357 47.52 -8.11 -20.11
C MET A 357 48.67 -8.37 -19.14
N THR A 358 48.41 -9.06 -18.03
CA THR A 358 49.47 -9.44 -17.07
C THR A 358 50.48 -10.39 -17.70
N ASN A 359 50.03 -11.30 -18.58
CA ASN A 359 50.92 -12.23 -19.27
C ASN A 359 51.77 -11.53 -20.36
N VAL A 360 51.17 -10.62 -21.13
CA VAL A 360 51.86 -9.93 -22.22
C VAL A 360 52.76 -8.79 -21.72
N THR A 361 52.33 -8.05 -20.70
CA THR A 361 53.06 -6.88 -20.17
C THR A 361 52.78 -6.71 -18.68
N TRP A 362 53.61 -7.35 -17.84
CA TRP A 362 53.42 -7.35 -16.38
C TRP A 362 53.40 -5.94 -15.76
N GLN A 363 54.06 -4.96 -16.40
CA GLN A 363 54.12 -3.56 -15.95
C GLN A 363 52.75 -2.88 -15.91
N VAL A 364 51.79 -3.31 -16.74
CA VAL A 364 50.41 -2.75 -16.78
C VAL A 364 49.68 -2.98 -15.45
N PHE A 365 50.05 -4.03 -14.70
CA PHE A 365 49.46 -4.34 -13.40
C PHE A 365 49.67 -3.20 -12.38
N LEU A 366 50.81 -2.51 -12.44
CA LEU A 366 51.12 -1.36 -11.57
C LEU A 366 50.20 -0.16 -11.83
N LEU A 367 49.67 -0.02 -13.05
CA LEU A 367 48.71 1.05 -13.40
C LEU A 367 47.25 0.68 -13.07
N ILE A 368 46.90 -0.60 -13.13
CA ILE A 368 45.54 -1.07 -12.85
C ILE A 368 45.20 -0.90 -11.36
N ILE A 369 46.14 -1.16 -10.45
CA ILE A 369 45.91 -1.03 -8.99
C ILE A 369 45.45 0.38 -8.57
N PRO A 370 46.19 1.47 -8.85
CA PRO A 370 45.78 2.81 -8.46
C PRO A 370 44.49 3.25 -9.14
N THR A 371 44.31 2.89 -10.42
CA THR A 371 43.06 3.15 -11.15
C THR A 371 41.87 2.42 -10.52
N GLY A 372 42.06 1.17 -10.10
CA GLY A 372 41.04 0.38 -9.39
C GLY A 372 40.65 0.99 -8.05
N ILE A 373 41.63 1.47 -7.27
CA ILE A 373 41.38 2.16 -5.99
C ILE A 373 40.59 3.45 -6.22
N ALA A 374 40.97 4.26 -7.21
CA ALA A 374 40.25 5.48 -7.57
C ALA A 374 38.79 5.18 -7.99
N CYS A 375 38.58 4.15 -8.81
CA CYS A 375 37.25 3.70 -9.21
C CYS A 375 36.40 3.24 -8.01
N LEU A 376 36.97 2.46 -7.07
CA LEU A 376 36.26 2.01 -5.87
C LEU A 376 35.89 3.19 -4.95
N TRP A 377 36.76 4.19 -4.84
CA TRP A 377 36.49 5.40 -4.08
C TRP A 377 35.34 6.21 -4.71
N MET A 378 35.39 6.43 -6.02
CA MET A 378 34.33 7.11 -6.76
C MET A 378 33.00 6.36 -6.70
N GLN A 379 33.04 5.02 -6.82
CA GLN A 379 31.86 4.16 -6.69
C GLN A 379 31.21 4.30 -5.31
N LYS A 380 32.01 4.33 -4.23
CA LYS A 380 31.51 4.46 -2.86
C LYS A 380 30.78 5.80 -2.66
N TYR A 381 31.32 6.89 -3.21
CA TYR A 381 30.72 8.22 -3.16
C TYR A 381 29.41 8.26 -3.97
N TYR A 382 29.45 7.84 -5.23
CA TYR A 382 28.29 7.85 -6.13
C TYR A 382 27.13 7.01 -5.60
N MET A 383 27.40 5.79 -5.11
CA MET A 383 26.36 4.90 -4.58
C MET A 383 25.67 5.43 -3.33
N ALA A 384 26.31 6.29 -2.53
CA ALA A 384 25.66 6.91 -1.39
C ALA A 384 24.55 7.86 -1.84
N SER A 385 24.89 8.79 -2.75
CA SER A 385 23.96 9.81 -3.25
C SER A 385 22.88 9.22 -4.15
N SER A 386 23.26 8.36 -5.11
CA SER A 386 22.32 7.77 -6.08
C SER A 386 21.20 6.97 -5.39
N ARG A 387 21.52 6.20 -4.33
CA ARG A 387 20.50 5.43 -3.60
C ARG A 387 19.49 6.30 -2.87
N GLU A 388 19.93 7.39 -2.27
CA GLU A 388 19.00 8.31 -1.59
C GLU A 388 18.12 9.04 -2.60
N LEU A 389 18.64 9.40 -3.77
CA LEU A 389 17.86 10.02 -4.84
C LEU A 389 16.76 9.09 -5.37
N VAL A 390 17.10 7.84 -5.70
CA VAL A 390 16.12 6.84 -6.18
C VAL A 390 15.02 6.61 -5.14
N ARG A 391 15.36 6.62 -3.84
CA ARG A 391 14.38 6.49 -2.76
C ARG A 391 13.44 7.69 -2.70
N ILE A 392 13.95 8.92 -2.82
CA ILE A 392 13.12 10.13 -2.81
C ILE A 392 12.13 10.09 -3.97
N VAL A 393 12.60 9.78 -5.18
CA VAL A 393 11.75 9.71 -6.38
C VAL A 393 10.64 8.65 -6.22
N SER A 394 10.98 7.47 -5.70
CA SER A 394 10.00 6.40 -5.48
C SER A 394 8.92 6.80 -4.47
N ILE A 395 9.30 7.45 -3.35
CA ILE A 395 8.36 7.91 -2.32
C ILE A 395 7.47 9.03 -2.87
N GLN A 396 8.03 9.97 -3.62
CA GLN A 396 7.27 11.11 -4.16
C GLN A 396 6.27 10.70 -5.25
N LYS A 397 6.45 9.56 -5.90
CA LYS A 397 5.51 9.05 -6.91
C LYS A 397 4.21 8.51 -6.31
N SER A 398 4.25 7.95 -5.09
CA SER A 398 3.07 7.33 -4.48
C SER A 398 1.92 8.31 -4.18
N PRO A 399 2.15 9.52 -3.61
CA PRO A 399 1.09 10.50 -3.38
C PRO A 399 0.41 10.97 -4.66
N ILE A 400 1.15 11.06 -5.77
CA ILE A 400 0.60 11.49 -7.07
C ILE A 400 -0.44 10.48 -7.57
N ILE A 401 -0.11 9.19 -7.48
CA ILE A 401 -1.03 8.11 -7.87
C ILE A 401 -2.25 8.06 -6.94
N HIS A 402 -2.04 8.31 -5.64
CA HIS A 402 -3.14 8.38 -4.66
C HIS A 402 -4.11 9.50 -4.99
N LEU A 403 -3.61 10.71 -5.21
CA LEU A 403 -4.42 11.88 -5.57
C LEU A 403 -5.21 11.63 -6.86
N PHE A 404 -4.60 10.98 -7.84
CA PHE A 404 -5.28 10.62 -9.09
C PHE A 404 -6.43 9.62 -8.85
N GLY A 405 -6.21 8.61 -7.99
CA GLY A 405 -7.25 7.66 -7.60
C GLY A 405 -8.41 8.31 -6.85
N GLU A 406 -8.12 9.20 -5.90
CA GLU A 406 -9.14 9.97 -5.17
C GLU A 406 -9.93 10.91 -6.10
N SER A 407 -9.26 11.55 -7.06
CA SER A 407 -9.90 12.46 -8.01
C SER A 407 -10.88 11.71 -8.92
N ILE A 408 -10.49 10.54 -9.43
CA ILE A 408 -11.40 9.70 -10.24
C ILE A 408 -12.58 9.22 -9.42
N ALA A 409 -12.33 8.74 -8.19
CA ALA A 409 -13.38 8.22 -7.32
C ALA A 409 -14.35 9.30 -6.80
N GLY A 410 -13.93 10.56 -6.76
CA GLY A 410 -14.81 11.68 -6.41
C GLY A 410 -15.56 12.29 -7.60
N ALA A 411 -15.14 11.98 -8.83
CA ALA A 411 -15.79 12.45 -10.06
C ALA A 411 -16.81 11.44 -10.63
N ALA A 412 -16.58 10.14 -10.41
CA ALA A 412 -17.52 9.06 -10.69
C ALA A 412 -18.51 8.91 -9.53
#